data_AF-A0A5A9XQM7-F1
#
_entry.id   AF-A0A5A9XQM7-F1
#
_cell.length_a   1.000
_cell.length_b   1.000
_cell.length_c   1.000
_cell.angle_alpha   90.00
_cell.angle_beta   90.00
_cell.angle_gamma   90.00
#
_symmetry.space_group_name_H-M   'P 1'
#
loop_
_entity.id
_entity.type
_entity.pdbx_description
1 polymer ?
#
loop_
_entity_poly.entity_id
_entity_poly.type
_entity_poly.pdbx_seq_one_letter_code
_entity_poly.pdbx_strand_id
1 'polypeptide(L)'
;MPSTAIAKAISARSSSITAAFVSSILPIIPPTDDEILQALLILEMEPGNVRCAYCGDKSSEWDHLRPIVTDQMPTGFISEIRNLVPSCGKCNQSKGKSHWRQWMLGPAKRSPGTRKIVDLHERITRLEAYEKWGNVTPIDFASIVPPDLWQEHWLNMHRLHDDMKLAQEVALRVRKVIEDKTLQS
;
A
#
# COMPACT_ATOMS: atom_id res chain seq x y z
N MET A 1 5.65 -33.75 -3.98
CA MET A 1 6.78 -32.99 -3.41
C MET A 1 6.34 -32.46 -2.05
N PRO A 2 7.04 -32.74 -0.95
CA PRO A 2 6.65 -32.18 0.34
C PRO A 2 6.82 -30.67 0.26
N SER A 3 5.76 -29.93 0.55
CA SER A 3 5.77 -28.48 0.71
C SER A 3 6.63 -28.17 1.93
N THR A 4 7.85 -27.69 1.72
CA THR A 4 8.68 -27.11 2.78
C THR A 4 8.01 -25.81 3.22
N ALA A 5 7.22 -25.89 4.30
CA ALA A 5 6.75 -24.70 4.99
C ALA A 5 7.97 -23.95 5.53
N ILE A 6 8.41 -22.90 4.82
CA ILE A 6 9.47 -22.01 5.28
C ILE A 6 8.91 -21.24 6.47
N ALA A 7 9.52 -21.42 7.64
CA ALA A 7 9.14 -20.69 8.84
C ALA A 7 9.23 -19.17 8.59
N LYS A 8 8.15 -18.46 8.88
CA LYS A 8 8.03 -17.02 8.59
C LYS A 8 9.07 -16.23 9.38
N ALA A 9 9.84 -15.40 8.67
CA ALA A 9 10.79 -14.49 9.29
C ALA A 9 10.06 -13.30 9.96
N ILE A 10 10.54 -12.88 11.13
CA ILE A 10 10.13 -11.66 11.83
C ILE A 10 10.44 -10.45 10.94
N SER A 11 11.63 -10.42 10.34
CA SER A 11 12.07 -9.35 9.42
C SER A 11 11.22 -9.24 8.14
N ALA A 12 10.48 -10.30 7.76
CA ALA A 12 9.52 -10.20 6.66
C ALA A 12 8.34 -9.25 6.95
N ARG A 13 8.20 -8.78 8.19
CA ARG A 13 7.20 -7.79 8.60
C ARG A 13 7.71 -6.36 8.63
N SER A 14 8.98 -6.10 8.34
CA SER A 14 9.54 -4.74 8.40
C SER A 14 8.76 -3.74 7.55
N SER A 15 8.38 -4.10 6.33
CA SER A 15 7.56 -3.24 5.47
C SER A 15 6.17 -2.94 6.05
N SER A 16 5.56 -3.91 6.76
CA SER A 16 4.27 -3.69 7.44
C SER A 16 4.41 -2.75 8.63
N ILE A 17 5.51 -2.86 9.38
CA ILE A 17 5.83 -1.95 10.48
C ILE A 17 6.08 -0.54 9.96
N THR A 18 6.92 -0.39 8.92
CA THR A 18 7.14 0.90 8.26
C THR A 18 5.82 1.53 7.81
N ALA A 19 4.95 0.75 7.16
CA ALA A 19 3.64 1.23 6.73
C ALA A 19 2.77 1.69 7.90
N ALA A 20 2.83 1.01 9.05
CA ALA A 20 2.10 1.43 10.25
C ALA A 20 2.60 2.77 10.80
N PHE A 21 3.93 2.98 10.87
CA PHE A 21 4.51 4.26 11.31
C PHE A 21 4.10 5.42 10.42
N VAL A 22 4.12 5.23 9.10
CA VAL A 22 3.65 6.27 8.16
C VAL A 22 2.16 6.50 8.28
N SER A 23 1.33 5.44 8.25
CA SER A 23 -0.11 5.57 8.32
C SER A 23 -0.61 6.16 9.64
N SER A 24 0.14 5.99 10.75
CA SER A 24 -0.24 6.50 12.07
C SER A 24 -0.22 8.02 12.18
N ILE A 25 0.57 8.70 11.34
CA ILE A 25 0.69 10.16 11.31
C ILE A 25 -0.02 10.79 10.11
N LEU A 26 -0.60 9.96 9.24
CA LEU A 26 -1.17 10.41 7.97
C LEU A 26 -2.56 11.03 8.22
N PRO A 27 -2.80 12.30 7.85
CA PRO A 27 -4.13 12.88 7.92
C PRO A 27 -5.14 12.06 7.10
N ILE A 28 -6.34 11.90 7.66
CA ILE A 28 -7.48 11.27 7.00
C ILE A 28 -8.58 12.32 6.89
N ILE A 29 -8.94 12.66 5.65
CA ILE A 29 -10.08 13.52 5.37
C ILE A 29 -11.20 12.60 4.85
N PRO A 30 -12.26 12.34 5.66
CA PRO A 30 -13.36 11.53 5.20
C PRO A 30 -14.10 12.24 4.07
N PRO A 31 -14.48 11.53 3.00
CA PRO A 31 -15.26 12.13 1.93
C PRO A 31 -16.67 12.50 2.37
N THR A 32 -17.22 13.52 1.73
CA THR A 32 -18.67 13.75 1.66
C THR A 32 -19.33 12.85 0.62
N ASP A 33 -20.64 12.63 0.74
CA ASP A 33 -21.41 11.86 -0.25
C ASP A 33 -21.30 12.46 -1.67
N ASP A 34 -21.32 13.79 -1.78
CA ASP A 34 -21.16 14.50 -3.06
C ASP A 34 -19.78 14.26 -3.69
N GLU A 35 -18.72 14.22 -2.89
CA GLU A 35 -17.38 13.89 -3.37
C GLU A 35 -17.28 12.44 -3.84
N ILE A 36 -17.93 11.50 -3.15
CA ILE A 36 -18.00 10.10 -3.59
C ILE A 36 -18.74 10.01 -4.92
N LEU A 37 -19.89 10.68 -5.04
CA LEU A 37 -20.68 10.69 -6.28
C LEU A 37 -19.90 11.30 -7.43
N GLN A 38 -19.21 12.41 -7.21
CA GLN A 38 -18.35 13.04 -8.20
C GLN A 38 -17.19 12.14 -8.61
N ALA A 39 -16.55 11.47 -7.64
CA ALA A 39 -15.48 10.52 -7.88
C ALA A 39 -15.96 9.35 -8.77
N LEU A 40 -17.09 8.74 -8.43
CA LEU A 40 -17.69 7.65 -9.19
C LEU A 40 -18.13 8.10 -10.59
N LEU A 41 -18.66 9.32 -10.73
CA LEU A 41 -19.03 9.89 -12.02
C LEU A 41 -17.83 10.01 -12.95
N ILE A 42 -16.70 10.53 -12.47
CA ILE A 42 -15.46 10.66 -13.27
C ILE A 42 -14.90 9.29 -13.66
N LEU A 43 -15.03 8.31 -12.78
CA LEU A 43 -14.62 6.92 -13.02
C LEU A 43 -15.63 6.13 -13.85
N GLU A 44 -16.73 6.76 -14.28
CA GLU A 44 -17.86 6.14 -15.00
C GLU A 44 -18.40 4.90 -14.28
N MET A 45 -18.58 5.01 -12.97
CA MET A 45 -19.11 3.95 -12.11
C MET A 45 -20.50 4.28 -11.61
N GLU A 46 -21.36 3.27 -11.60
CA GLU A 46 -22.67 3.35 -10.97
C GLU A 46 -22.54 3.18 -9.44
N PRO A 47 -23.13 4.06 -8.61
CA PRO A 47 -23.06 3.96 -7.15
C PRO A 47 -23.54 2.61 -6.58
N GLY A 48 -24.55 1.99 -7.20
CA GLY A 48 -25.05 0.68 -6.80
C GLY A 48 -24.13 -0.50 -7.18
N ASN A 49 -23.09 -0.26 -7.98
CA ASN A 49 -22.26 -1.29 -8.60
C ASN A 49 -20.79 -0.88 -8.72
N VAL A 50 -20.19 -0.44 -7.60
CA VAL A 50 -18.79 0.01 -7.57
C VAL A 50 -17.83 -1.13 -7.92
N ARG A 51 -16.99 -0.90 -8.95
CA ARG A 51 -16.00 -1.85 -9.46
C ARG A 51 -14.58 -1.36 -9.25
N CYS A 52 -13.62 -2.27 -9.28
CA CYS A 52 -12.21 -1.96 -9.28
C CYS A 52 -11.89 -1.07 -10.49
N ALA A 53 -11.37 0.13 -10.24
CA ALA A 53 -10.97 1.08 -11.28
C ALA A 53 -9.94 0.47 -12.24
N TYR A 54 -9.10 -0.44 -11.73
CA TYR A 54 -8.01 -1.05 -12.49
C TYR A 54 -8.43 -2.22 -13.38
N CYS A 55 -9.30 -3.11 -12.92
CA CYS A 55 -9.58 -4.37 -13.63
C CYS A 55 -11.07 -4.72 -13.79
N GLY A 56 -11.98 -3.91 -13.25
CA GLY A 56 -13.43 -4.13 -13.38
C GLY A 56 -14.03 -5.19 -12.45
N ASP A 57 -13.23 -5.91 -11.67
CA ASP A 57 -13.73 -6.84 -10.65
C ASP A 57 -14.51 -6.10 -9.55
N LYS A 58 -15.26 -6.81 -8.70
CA LYS A 58 -15.94 -6.20 -7.55
C LYS A 58 -14.93 -5.46 -6.66
N SER A 59 -15.23 -4.20 -6.33
CA SER A 59 -14.40 -3.45 -5.38
C SER A 59 -14.58 -4.02 -3.96
N SER A 60 -13.48 -4.08 -3.21
CA SER A 60 -13.45 -4.52 -1.82
C SER A 60 -12.81 -3.49 -0.89
N GLU A 61 -12.16 -2.47 -1.44
CA GLU A 61 -11.40 -1.47 -0.71
C GLU A 61 -11.15 -0.23 -1.60
N TRP A 62 -10.53 0.78 -1.00
CA TRP A 62 -10.07 1.98 -1.70
C TRP A 62 -8.53 1.99 -1.72
N ASP A 63 -7.95 2.15 -2.90
CA ASP A 63 -6.49 2.18 -3.11
C ASP A 63 -5.98 3.61 -3.24
N HIS A 64 -4.84 3.90 -2.62
CA HIS A 64 -4.15 5.17 -2.76
C HIS A 64 -3.55 5.31 -4.15
N LEU A 65 -4.13 6.17 -5.00
CA LEU A 65 -3.71 6.36 -6.38
C LEU A 65 -2.23 6.78 -6.45
N ARG A 66 -1.82 7.72 -5.60
CA ARG A 66 -0.42 8.11 -5.33
C ARG A 66 0.04 7.44 -4.03
N PRO A 67 1.21 6.79 -4.01
CA PRO A 67 1.68 6.04 -2.84
C PRO A 67 1.89 6.98 -1.66
N ILE A 68 1.49 6.55 -0.46
CA ILE A 68 1.69 7.29 0.80
C ILE A 68 3.04 6.96 1.46
N VAL A 69 3.70 5.86 1.05
CA VAL A 69 5.01 5.42 1.55
C VAL A 69 5.97 5.20 0.38
N THR A 70 7.11 5.87 0.41
CA THR A 70 8.24 5.61 -0.49
C THR A 70 9.54 5.70 0.32
N ASP A 71 10.48 4.79 0.09
CA ASP A 71 11.79 4.76 0.76
C ASP A 71 11.71 4.85 2.30
N GLN A 72 10.73 4.15 2.86
CA GLN A 72 10.43 4.09 4.30
C GLN A 72 9.93 5.42 4.92
N MET A 73 9.62 6.42 4.10
CA MET A 73 9.17 7.73 4.53
C MET A 73 7.79 8.06 3.92
N PRO A 74 7.00 8.96 4.57
CA PRO A 74 5.79 9.48 3.98
C PRO A 74 6.10 10.30 2.74
N THR A 75 5.26 10.19 1.72
CA THR A 75 5.40 10.98 0.48
C THR A 75 4.79 12.37 0.56
N GLY A 76 4.06 12.68 1.63
CA GLY A 76 3.29 13.91 1.78
C GLY A 76 1.87 13.83 1.22
N PHE A 77 1.51 12.77 0.49
CA PHE A 77 0.12 12.52 0.10
C PHE A 77 -0.68 11.98 1.29
N ILE A 78 -1.91 12.46 1.45
CA ILE A 78 -2.80 12.08 2.56
C ILE A 78 -3.87 11.08 2.11
N SER A 79 -4.65 10.59 3.08
CA SER A 79 -5.82 9.76 2.81
C SER A 79 -7.04 10.65 2.64
N GLU A 80 -7.38 10.92 1.38
CA GLU A 80 -8.56 11.69 1.00
C GLU A 80 -9.12 11.14 -0.32
N ILE A 81 -10.39 11.42 -0.62
CA ILE A 81 -11.05 10.91 -1.83
C ILE A 81 -10.27 11.19 -3.10
N ARG A 82 -9.67 12.37 -3.23
CA ARG A 82 -8.87 12.81 -4.38
C ARG A 82 -7.62 11.96 -4.62
N ASN A 83 -7.20 11.18 -3.63
CA ASN A 83 -6.12 10.20 -3.73
C ASN A 83 -6.60 8.75 -3.54
N LEU A 84 -7.89 8.48 -3.47
CA LEU A 84 -8.46 7.14 -3.27
C LEU A 84 -9.31 6.74 -4.47
N VAL A 85 -9.10 5.53 -4.99
CA VAL A 85 -9.95 4.95 -6.04
C VAL A 85 -10.47 3.58 -5.62
N PRO A 86 -11.69 3.18 -6.01
CA PRO A 86 -12.19 1.85 -5.73
C PRO A 86 -11.30 0.77 -6.35
N SER A 87 -10.91 -0.23 -5.57
CA SER A 87 -10.04 -1.31 -6.03
C SER A 87 -10.45 -2.67 -5.46
N CYS A 88 -9.86 -3.74 -5.97
CA CYS A 88 -9.95 -5.06 -5.38
C CYS A 88 -8.62 -5.46 -4.70
N GLY A 89 -8.71 -6.34 -3.69
CA GLY A 89 -7.58 -6.93 -2.94
C GLY A 89 -6.36 -7.27 -3.78
N LYS A 90 -6.61 -7.91 -4.92
CA LYS A 90 -5.56 -8.42 -5.80
C LYS A 90 -4.82 -7.32 -6.54
N CYS A 91 -5.53 -6.26 -6.94
CA CYS A 91 -4.96 -5.13 -7.66
C CYS A 91 -4.21 -4.19 -6.70
N ASN A 92 -4.82 -3.83 -5.57
CA ASN A 92 -4.15 -3.00 -4.54
C ASN A 92 -2.82 -3.65 -4.12
N GLN A 93 -2.88 -4.91 -3.68
CA GLN A 93 -1.68 -5.65 -3.28
C GLN A 93 -0.63 -5.76 -4.40
N SER A 94 -1.06 -5.92 -5.66
CA SER A 94 -0.13 -6.04 -6.78
C SER A 94 0.52 -4.71 -7.17
N LYS A 95 -0.19 -3.60 -7.04
CA LYS A 95 0.33 -2.26 -7.31
C LYS A 95 1.36 -1.87 -6.25
N GLY A 96 1.00 -2.08 -4.98
CA GLY A 96 1.82 -1.67 -3.84
C GLY A 96 2.20 -0.20 -3.93
N LYS A 97 3.49 0.12 -3.77
CA LYS A 97 4.01 1.50 -3.85
C LYS A 97 4.22 2.04 -5.27
N SER A 98 3.91 1.25 -6.30
CA SER A 98 4.19 1.64 -7.69
C SER A 98 3.25 2.75 -8.14
N HIS A 99 3.74 3.64 -9.02
CA HIS A 99 2.86 4.57 -9.71
C HIS A 99 1.81 3.78 -10.52
N TRP A 100 0.54 4.14 -10.36
CA TRP A 100 -0.59 3.35 -10.88
C TRP A 100 -0.46 3.08 -12.38
N ARG A 101 -0.10 4.08 -13.20
CA ARG A 101 0.00 3.93 -14.66
C ARG A 101 1.13 2.98 -15.07
N GLN A 102 2.29 3.14 -14.45
CA GLN A 102 3.47 2.31 -14.72
C GLN A 102 3.19 0.86 -14.32
N TRP A 103 2.52 0.64 -13.19
CA TRP A 103 2.10 -0.68 -12.76
C TRP A 103 1.05 -1.28 -13.71
N MET A 104 0.02 -0.53 -14.10
CA MET A 104 -1.06 -1.03 -14.96
C MET A 104 -0.55 -1.53 -16.30
N LEU A 105 0.42 -0.82 -16.89
CA LEU A 105 1.06 -1.15 -18.16
C LEU A 105 2.26 -2.10 -18.00
N GLY A 106 2.75 -2.29 -16.78
CA GLY A 106 3.96 -3.03 -16.47
C GLY A 106 3.76 -4.55 -16.42
N PRO A 107 4.86 -5.32 -16.26
CA PRO A 107 4.88 -6.78 -16.40
C PRO A 107 4.44 -7.54 -15.13
N ALA A 108 3.96 -6.86 -14.10
CA ALA A 108 3.56 -7.51 -12.86
C ALA A 108 2.44 -8.53 -13.16
N LYS A 109 2.56 -9.78 -12.68
CA LYS A 109 1.63 -10.88 -12.99
C LYS A 109 0.14 -10.54 -12.84
N ARG A 110 -0.19 -9.64 -11.91
CA ARG A 110 -1.57 -9.22 -11.62
C ARG A 110 -1.91 -7.82 -12.15
N SER A 111 -1.01 -7.15 -12.87
CA SER A 111 -1.32 -5.88 -13.52
C SER A 111 -2.40 -6.08 -14.60
N PRO A 112 -3.27 -5.08 -14.81
CA PRO A 112 -4.25 -5.09 -15.89
C PRO A 112 -3.67 -5.38 -17.28
N GLY A 113 -2.51 -4.80 -17.62
CA GLY A 113 -1.82 -5.04 -18.89
C GLY A 113 -1.41 -6.51 -19.07
N THR A 114 -0.79 -7.10 -18.05
CA THR A 114 -0.41 -8.53 -18.09
C THR A 114 -1.63 -9.45 -18.16
N ARG A 115 -2.73 -9.06 -17.50
CA ARG A 115 -4.02 -9.78 -17.52
C ARG A 115 -4.83 -9.55 -18.79
N LYS A 116 -4.40 -8.65 -19.69
CA LYS A 116 -5.11 -8.28 -20.93
C LYS A 116 -6.54 -7.82 -20.68
N ILE A 117 -6.72 -6.94 -19.70
CA ILE A 117 -8.02 -6.28 -19.47
C ILE A 117 -8.43 -5.54 -20.75
N VAL A 118 -9.63 -5.84 -21.27
CA VAL A 118 -10.07 -5.43 -22.62
C VAL A 118 -10.20 -3.92 -22.74
N ASP A 119 -10.74 -3.26 -21.70
CA ASP A 119 -11.00 -1.82 -21.62
C ASP A 119 -9.88 -1.06 -20.88
N LEU A 120 -8.64 -1.54 -20.99
CA LEU A 120 -7.51 -0.97 -20.25
C LEU A 120 -7.25 0.49 -20.59
N HIS A 121 -7.37 0.87 -21.86
CA HIS A 121 -7.08 2.24 -22.30
C HIS A 121 -8.10 3.22 -21.74
N GLU A 122 -9.39 2.86 -21.82
CA GLU A 122 -10.51 3.63 -21.28
C GLU A 122 -10.36 3.82 -19.76
N ARG A 123 -9.96 2.77 -19.04
CA ARG A 123 -9.67 2.86 -17.59
C ARG A 123 -8.53 3.81 -17.28
N ILE A 124 -7.46 3.79 -18.07
CA ILE A 124 -6.35 4.73 -17.93
C ILE A 124 -6.84 6.17 -18.15
N THR A 125 -7.64 6.42 -19.18
CA THR A 125 -8.21 7.75 -19.47
C THR A 125 -9.08 8.26 -18.32
N ARG A 126 -9.93 7.41 -17.74
CA ARG A 126 -10.74 7.77 -16.55
C ARG A 126 -9.86 8.07 -15.33
N LEU A 127 -8.80 7.30 -15.11
CA LEU A 127 -7.85 7.54 -14.02
C LEU A 127 -7.03 8.81 -14.22
N GLU A 128 -6.67 9.17 -15.46
CA GLU A 128 -6.03 10.47 -15.77
C GLU A 128 -6.99 11.63 -15.47
N ALA A 129 -8.25 11.52 -15.88
CA ALA A 129 -9.28 12.52 -15.58
C ALA A 129 -9.50 12.65 -14.06
N TYR A 130 -9.51 11.53 -13.35
CA TYR A 130 -9.60 11.49 -11.88
C TYR A 130 -8.41 12.16 -11.21
N GLU A 131 -7.20 11.82 -11.65
CA GLU A 131 -5.96 12.38 -11.12
C GLU A 131 -5.89 13.90 -11.32
N LYS A 132 -6.35 14.37 -12.49
CA LYS A 132 -6.46 15.79 -12.84
C LYS A 132 -7.53 16.51 -12.01
N TRP A 133 -8.70 15.90 -11.79
CA TRP A 133 -9.75 16.47 -10.94
C TRP A 133 -9.29 16.59 -9.48
N GLY A 134 -8.60 15.56 -8.98
CA GLY A 134 -8.07 15.56 -7.62
C GLY A 134 -7.04 16.67 -7.41
N ASN A 135 -6.14 16.89 -8.39
CA ASN A 135 -5.08 17.89 -8.38
C ASN A 135 -4.32 17.99 -7.04
N VAL A 136 -4.02 16.83 -6.45
CA VAL A 136 -3.40 16.74 -5.12
C VAL A 136 -1.90 16.95 -5.25
N THR A 137 -1.35 17.78 -4.36
CA THR A 137 0.10 18.00 -4.20
C THR A 137 0.56 17.46 -2.85
N PRO A 138 1.79 16.93 -2.74
CA PRO A 138 2.31 16.44 -1.47
C PRO A 138 2.53 17.60 -0.50
N ILE A 139 2.24 17.34 0.77
CA ILE A 139 2.50 18.26 1.87
C ILE A 139 3.86 17.92 2.49
N ASP A 140 4.69 18.93 2.75
CA ASP A 140 5.93 18.74 3.49
C ASP A 140 5.64 18.61 4.99
N PHE A 141 5.32 17.39 5.43
CA PHE A 141 5.05 17.10 6.85
C PHE A 141 6.22 17.49 7.77
N ALA A 142 7.46 17.33 7.32
CA ALA A 142 8.64 17.63 8.12
C ALA A 142 8.79 19.14 8.40
N SER A 143 8.30 19.99 7.50
CA SER A 143 8.26 21.44 7.71
C SER A 143 7.19 21.91 8.71
N ILE A 144 6.17 21.09 8.96
CA ILE A 144 5.01 21.44 9.81
C ILE A 144 5.21 20.96 11.25
N VAL A 145 5.80 19.79 11.42
CA VAL A 145 5.99 19.16 12.74
C VAL A 145 7.25 19.72 13.41
N PRO A 146 7.23 20.00 14.73
CA PRO A 146 8.44 20.35 15.48
C PRO A 146 9.60 19.37 15.19
N PRO A 147 10.81 19.84 14.87
CA PRO A 147 11.89 18.97 14.40
C PRO A 147 12.27 17.84 15.36
N ASP A 148 12.22 18.12 16.67
CA ASP A 148 12.48 17.15 17.74
C ASP A 148 11.42 16.03 17.76
N LEU A 149 10.14 16.38 17.65
CA LEU A 149 9.05 15.40 17.58
C LEU A 149 9.11 14.57 16.29
N TRP A 150 9.41 15.21 15.15
CA TRP A 150 9.58 14.51 13.87
C TRP A 150 10.74 13.50 13.96
N GLN A 151 11.88 13.93 14.50
CA GLN A 151 13.04 13.07 14.69
C GLN A 151 12.76 11.92 15.65
N GLU A 152 12.07 12.18 16.77
CA GLU A 152 11.71 11.16 17.75
C GLU A 152 10.85 10.05 17.12
N HIS A 153 9.83 10.41 16.32
CA HIS A 153 8.95 9.46 15.65
C HIS A 153 9.72 8.46 14.77
N TRP A 154 10.63 8.96 13.94
CA TRP A 154 11.42 8.11 13.04
C TRP A 154 12.51 7.34 13.79
N LEU A 155 13.08 7.90 14.85
CA LEU A 155 14.00 7.17 15.72
C LEU A 155 13.31 5.96 16.38
N ASN A 156 12.06 6.10 16.79
CA ASN A 156 11.27 4.99 17.33
C ASN A 156 11.04 3.88 16.29
N MET A 157 10.78 4.23 15.03
CA MET A 157 10.69 3.26 13.93
C MET A 157 12.01 2.50 13.73
N HIS A 158 13.13 3.23 13.71
CA HIS A 158 14.46 2.63 13.52
C HIS A 158 14.83 1.68 14.65
N ARG A 159 14.61 2.08 15.92
CA ARG A 159 14.81 1.22 17.09
C ARG A 159 14.01 -0.07 16.99
N LEU A 160 12.73 0.02 16.62
CA LEU A 160 11.89 -1.17 16.45
C LEU A 160 12.39 -2.09 15.33
N HIS A 161 12.86 -1.53 14.21
CA HIS A 161 13.48 -2.33 13.15
C HIS A 161 14.74 -3.07 13.63
N ASP A 162 15.55 -2.44 14.48
CA ASP A 162 16.74 -3.09 15.04
C ASP A 162 16.36 -4.19 16.04
N ASP A 163 15.36 -3.97 16.89
CA ASP A 163 14.80 -4.98 17.78
C ASP A 163 14.24 -6.19 17.00
N MET A 164 13.59 -5.95 15.86
CA MET A 164 13.12 -7.03 14.98
C MET A 164 14.25 -7.88 14.41
N LYS A 165 15.40 -7.26 14.07
CA LYS A 165 16.58 -8.00 13.60
C LYS A 165 17.14 -8.87 14.72
N LEU A 166 17.30 -8.29 15.92
CA LEU A 166 17.77 -9.04 17.09
C LEU A 166 16.83 -10.21 17.42
N ALA A 167 15.52 -9.97 17.42
CA ALA A 167 14.52 -11.01 17.63
C ALA A 167 14.62 -12.12 16.57
N GLN A 168 14.90 -11.77 15.30
CA GLN A 168 15.10 -12.75 14.23
C GLN A 168 16.32 -13.63 14.49
N GLU A 169 17.44 -13.06 14.93
CA GLU A 169 18.65 -13.82 15.26
C GLU A 169 18.44 -14.77 16.45
N VAL A 170 17.78 -14.28 17.50
CA VAL A 170 17.40 -15.11 18.66
C VAL A 170 16.47 -16.24 18.22
N ALA A 171 15.47 -15.96 17.40
CA ALA A 171 14.53 -16.97 16.91
C ALA A 171 15.23 -18.06 16.09
N LEU A 172 16.25 -17.72 15.30
CA LEU A 172 17.06 -18.71 14.57
C LEU A 172 17.87 -19.59 15.51
N ARG A 173 18.47 -19.02 16.56
CA ARG A 173 19.18 -19.81 17.60
C ARG A 173 18.24 -20.74 18.35
N VAL A 174 17.07 -20.25 18.75
CA VAL A 174 16.02 -21.06 19.41
C VAL A 174 15.59 -22.21 18.50
N ARG A 175 15.32 -21.93 17.22
CA ARG A 175 14.94 -22.95 16.24
C ARG A 175 16.02 -24.04 16.11
N LYS A 176 17.29 -23.64 15.99
CA LYS A 176 18.40 -24.59 15.90
C LYS A 176 18.46 -25.53 17.11
N VAL A 177 18.31 -24.99 18.32
CA VAL A 177 18.28 -25.82 19.55
C VAL A 177 17.11 -26.81 19.56
N ILE A 178 15.94 -26.40 19.05
CA ILE A 178 14.78 -27.29 18.92
C ILE A 178 15.07 -28.39 17.89
N GLU A 179 15.52 -28.02 16.69
CA GLU A 179 15.84 -28.94 15.59
C GLU A 179 16.88 -29.98 16.01
N ASP A 180 17.99 -29.55 16.63
CA ASP A 180 19.05 -30.43 17.14
C ASP A 180 18.49 -31.47 18.13
N LYS A 181 17.53 -31.10 18.98
CA LYS A 181 16.92 -32.01 19.96
C LYS A 181 15.84 -32.91 19.36
N THR A 182 15.13 -32.47 18.33
CA THR A 182 14.03 -33.24 17.72
C THR A 182 14.46 -34.14 16.56
N LEU A 183 15.60 -33.87 15.93
CA LEU A 183 16.13 -34.66 14.81
C LEU A 183 17.20 -35.67 15.23
N GLN A 184 17.63 -35.65 16.49
CA GLN A 184 18.53 -36.64 17.10
C GLN A 184 17.77 -37.77 17.83
N SER A 185 16.43 -37.76 17.78
CA SER A 185 15.50 -38.75 18.31
C SER A 185 14.75 -39.45 17.19
#